data_AF-A0A1P8FLV4-F1
#
_entry.id   AF-A0A1P8FLV4-F1
#
_cell.length_a   1.000
_cell.length_b   1.000
_cell.length_c   1.000
_cell.angle_alpha   90.00
_cell.angle_beta   90.00
_cell.angle_gamma   90.00
#
_symmetry.space_group_name_H-M   'P 1'
#
loop_
_entity.id
_entity.type
_entity.pdbx_description
1 polymer ?
#
loop_
_entity_poly.entity_id
_entity_poly.type
_entity_poly.pdbx_seq_one_letter_code
_entity_poly.pdbx_strand_id
1 'polypeptide(L)'
;MPVNAAPFDYRSFVEVRRAWISETAVAYDVSQALEECYAVSVALGPSEAFVPVVATRSWAAVAAGESLAAPCRGFESLRIDPQEVMDLLRGAANGGDVRARARMLLMRDVAAPKEEVLSELPALLARLDAGVVRDVGAFLARGETEVTLGDVPVPARVAVIAWELAACDLGYACGPDSRLTLGQCAFGGTCGAGSYEDALSRSEAREDFDAACRLRPRLVQALRSGDWRWLGLVT
;
A
#
# COMPACT_ATOMS: atom_id res chain seq x y z
N MET A 1 -17.23 -25.01 0.43
CA MET A 1 -17.93 -23.72 0.64
C MET A 1 -17.23 -23.04 1.80
N PRO A 2 -16.40 -22.01 1.58
CA PRO A 2 -15.81 -21.30 2.70
C PRO A 2 -16.91 -20.46 3.37
N VAL A 3 -16.85 -20.39 4.68
CA VAL A 3 -17.75 -19.61 5.53
C VAL A 3 -17.55 -18.14 5.13
N ASN A 4 -18.57 -17.50 4.60
CA ASN A 4 -18.58 -16.07 4.32
C ASN A 4 -18.45 -15.32 5.64
N ALA A 5 -17.21 -15.07 6.08
CA ALA A 5 -16.97 -14.02 7.06
C ALA A 5 -17.55 -12.74 6.45
N ALA A 6 -18.42 -12.06 7.19
CA ALA A 6 -18.91 -10.76 6.76
C ALA A 6 -17.68 -9.87 6.48
N PRO A 7 -17.63 -9.16 5.34
CA PRO A 7 -16.53 -8.26 5.05
C PRO A 7 -16.42 -7.23 6.18
N PHE A 8 -15.20 -6.91 6.55
CA PHE A 8 -14.91 -5.90 7.56
C PHE A 8 -15.62 -4.58 7.20
N ASP A 9 -16.37 -4.00 8.12
CA ASP A 9 -17.13 -2.76 7.90
C ASP A 9 -16.34 -1.57 8.46
N TYR A 10 -15.80 -0.73 7.57
CA TYR A 10 -15.05 0.45 7.99
C TYR A 10 -15.91 1.50 8.66
N ARG A 11 -17.20 1.60 8.35
CA ARG A 11 -18.06 2.60 8.96
C ARG A 11 -18.25 2.29 10.44
N SER A 12 -18.69 1.06 10.73
CA SER A 12 -18.84 0.59 12.11
C SER A 12 -17.50 0.67 12.87
N PHE A 13 -16.39 0.31 12.21
CA PHE A 13 -15.06 0.44 12.78
C PHE A 13 -14.73 1.89 13.17
N VAL A 14 -14.88 2.84 12.24
CA VAL A 14 -14.58 4.26 12.48
C VAL A 14 -15.48 4.84 13.57
N GLU A 15 -16.80 4.58 13.52
CA GLU A 15 -17.76 5.06 14.51
C GLU A 15 -17.41 4.60 15.93
N VAL A 16 -17.06 3.33 16.11
CA VAL A 16 -16.68 2.77 17.41
C VAL A 16 -15.32 3.31 17.88
N ARG A 17 -14.35 3.44 16.95
CA ARG A 17 -12.98 3.85 17.28
C ARG A 17 -12.80 5.34 17.50
N ARG A 18 -13.71 6.19 17.00
CA ARG A 18 -13.66 7.66 17.21
C ARG A 18 -13.55 8.06 18.68
N ALA A 19 -14.12 7.29 19.61
CA ALA A 19 -14.01 7.55 21.05
C ALA A 19 -12.55 7.47 21.59
N TRP A 20 -11.66 6.80 20.86
CA TRP A 20 -10.27 6.52 21.27
C TRP A 20 -9.26 7.20 20.33
N ILE A 21 -9.70 8.21 19.56
CA ILE A 21 -8.89 8.81 18.50
C ILE A 21 -7.63 9.54 19.01
N SER A 22 -7.55 9.81 20.32
CA SER A 22 -6.34 10.33 20.96
C SER A 22 -5.21 9.29 21.05
N GLU A 23 -5.51 8.00 20.92
CA GLU A 23 -4.49 6.95 20.83
C GLU A 23 -3.90 6.92 19.41
N THR A 24 -2.57 6.98 19.32
CA THR A 24 -1.86 7.13 18.04
C THR A 24 -2.10 5.97 17.08
N ALA A 25 -2.14 4.74 17.60
CA ALA A 25 -2.44 3.55 16.82
C ALA A 25 -3.88 3.59 16.27
N VAL A 26 -4.84 4.06 17.06
CA VAL A 26 -6.24 4.19 16.64
C VAL A 26 -6.39 5.30 15.60
N ALA A 27 -5.75 6.45 15.80
CA ALA A 27 -5.73 7.54 14.81
C ALA A 27 -5.18 7.06 13.46
N TYR A 28 -4.09 6.29 13.48
CA TYR A 28 -3.56 5.66 12.26
C TYR A 28 -4.58 4.73 11.62
N ASP A 29 -5.13 3.75 12.36
CA ASP A 29 -6.04 2.76 11.78
C ASP A 29 -7.33 3.43 11.22
N VAL A 30 -7.86 4.45 11.90
CA VAL A 30 -9.00 5.26 11.41
C VAL A 30 -8.61 6.05 10.15
N SER A 31 -7.42 6.66 10.12
CA SER A 31 -6.94 7.36 8.92
C SER A 31 -6.84 6.42 7.72
N GLN A 32 -6.37 5.19 7.92
CA GLN A 32 -6.25 4.20 6.85
C GLN A 32 -7.62 3.76 6.32
N ALA A 33 -8.58 3.51 7.21
CA ALA A 33 -9.96 3.21 6.82
C ALA A 33 -10.58 4.32 5.95
N LEU A 34 -10.43 5.58 6.40
CA LEU A 34 -10.97 6.74 5.69
C LEU A 34 -10.24 7.01 4.36
N GLU A 35 -8.90 6.95 4.35
CA GLU A 35 -8.07 7.11 3.15
C GLU A 35 -8.49 6.13 2.07
N GLU A 36 -8.70 4.88 2.46
CA GLU A 36 -9.04 3.81 1.56
C GLU A 36 -10.43 3.99 0.96
N CYS A 37 -11.43 4.33 1.78
CA CYS A 37 -12.77 4.61 1.28
C CYS A 37 -12.85 5.88 0.44
N TYR A 38 -12.03 6.88 0.74
CA TYR A 38 -11.84 8.03 -0.13
C TYR A 38 -11.28 7.59 -1.50
N ALA A 39 -10.19 6.82 -1.53
CA ALA A 39 -9.57 6.35 -2.77
C ALA A 39 -10.55 5.51 -3.63
N VAL A 40 -11.31 4.62 -3.01
CA VAL A 40 -12.36 3.85 -3.69
C VAL A 40 -13.44 4.77 -4.26
N SER A 41 -13.92 5.75 -3.51
CA SER A 41 -14.95 6.70 -3.97
C SER A 41 -14.48 7.52 -5.18
N VAL A 42 -13.20 7.92 -5.21
CA VAL A 42 -12.61 8.65 -6.33
C VAL A 42 -12.42 7.72 -7.54
N ALA A 43 -11.92 6.51 -7.33
CA ALA A 43 -11.62 5.56 -8.40
C ALA A 43 -12.88 5.00 -9.08
N LEU A 44 -13.98 4.87 -8.34
CA LEU A 44 -15.25 4.33 -8.84
C LEU A 44 -16.26 5.42 -9.24
N GLY A 45 -16.07 6.67 -8.80
CA GLY A 45 -16.96 7.80 -9.10
C GLY A 45 -18.32 7.73 -8.37
N PRO A 46 -19.13 8.81 -8.44
CA PRO A 46 -20.49 8.79 -7.89
C PRO A 46 -21.34 7.77 -8.64
N SER A 47 -22.10 6.97 -7.89
CA SER A 47 -22.93 5.86 -8.36
C SER A 47 -24.01 6.22 -9.41
N GLU A 48 -24.21 7.50 -9.73
CA GLU A 48 -25.10 7.91 -10.83
C GLU A 48 -24.45 7.73 -12.22
N ALA A 49 -23.15 7.41 -12.28
CA ALA A 49 -22.44 6.99 -13.50
C ALA A 49 -22.32 5.46 -13.63
N PHE A 50 -23.18 4.68 -12.95
CA PHE A 50 -23.26 3.23 -13.11
C PHE A 50 -23.92 2.80 -14.43
N VAL A 51 -23.68 3.52 -15.55
CA VAL A 51 -24.05 3.13 -16.93
C VAL A 51 -23.17 3.93 -17.93
N PRO A 52 -22.52 3.33 -18.96
CA PRO A 52 -21.75 2.12 -19.02
C PRO A 52 -20.30 2.43 -19.51
N VAL A 53 -19.29 2.37 -18.64
CA VAL A 53 -17.93 1.94 -19.08
C VAL A 53 -17.87 0.40 -19.04
N VAL A 54 -18.98 -0.22 -19.43
CA VAL A 54 -19.21 -1.67 -19.52
C VAL A 54 -18.76 -2.20 -20.90
N ALA A 55 -18.36 -1.32 -21.83
CA ALA A 55 -17.95 -1.77 -23.16
C ALA A 55 -16.57 -2.48 -23.18
N THR A 56 -15.73 -2.35 -22.15
CA THR A 56 -14.35 -2.90 -22.18
C THR A 56 -13.85 -3.57 -20.90
N ARG A 57 -14.52 -3.46 -19.75
CA ARG A 57 -14.10 -4.16 -18.52
C ARG A 57 -14.77 -5.53 -18.38
N SER A 58 -13.98 -6.53 -18.01
CA SER A 58 -14.51 -7.87 -17.72
C SER A 58 -15.42 -7.84 -16.48
N TRP A 59 -16.39 -8.74 -16.42
CA TRP A 59 -17.23 -8.91 -15.24
C TRP A 59 -16.41 -9.19 -13.97
N ALA A 60 -15.24 -9.84 -14.12
CA ALA A 60 -14.32 -10.11 -13.03
C ALA A 60 -13.71 -8.82 -12.46
N ALA A 61 -13.35 -7.85 -13.31
CA ALA A 61 -12.83 -6.56 -12.86
C ALA A 61 -13.90 -5.76 -12.09
N VAL A 62 -15.17 -5.82 -12.54
CA VAL A 62 -16.30 -5.21 -11.81
C VAL A 62 -16.48 -5.85 -10.44
N ALA A 63 -16.54 -7.18 -10.37
CA ALA A 63 -16.67 -7.90 -9.11
C ALA A 63 -15.50 -7.65 -8.13
N ALA A 64 -14.27 -7.51 -8.64
CA ALA A 64 -13.12 -7.14 -7.82
C ALA A 64 -13.24 -5.70 -7.30
N GLY A 65 -13.71 -4.76 -8.11
CA GLY A 65 -14.02 -3.39 -7.69
C GLY A 65 -15.08 -3.34 -6.59
N GLU A 66 -16.16 -4.10 -6.75
CA GLU A 66 -17.20 -4.26 -5.71
C GLU A 66 -16.64 -4.86 -4.42
N SER A 67 -15.74 -5.85 -4.54
CA SER A 67 -15.08 -6.47 -3.38
C SER A 67 -14.16 -5.48 -2.64
N LEU A 68 -13.42 -4.64 -3.37
CA LEU A 68 -12.62 -3.55 -2.79
C LEU A 68 -13.47 -2.48 -2.09
N ALA A 69 -14.67 -2.22 -2.63
CA ALA A 69 -15.59 -1.23 -2.10
C ALA A 69 -16.47 -1.76 -0.96
N ALA A 70 -16.62 -3.08 -0.84
CA ALA A 70 -17.51 -3.70 0.15
C ALA A 70 -17.25 -3.26 1.60
N PRO A 71 -16.00 -3.07 2.06
CA PRO A 71 -15.72 -2.53 3.39
C PRO A 71 -16.16 -1.07 3.60
N CYS A 72 -16.30 -0.30 2.52
CA CYS A 72 -16.65 1.12 2.54
C CYS A 72 -18.15 1.38 2.46
N ARG A 73 -18.97 0.33 2.54
CA ARG A 73 -20.43 0.49 2.58
C ARG A 73 -20.84 1.37 3.75
N GLY A 74 -21.79 2.27 3.50
CA GLY A 74 -22.24 3.28 4.45
C GLY A 74 -21.50 4.62 4.37
N PHE A 75 -20.41 4.74 3.59
CA PHE A 75 -19.75 6.01 3.28
C PHE A 75 -20.24 6.66 1.98
N GLU A 76 -21.18 6.06 1.24
CA GLU A 76 -21.59 6.51 -0.11
C GLU A 76 -22.23 7.90 -0.11
N SER A 77 -22.86 8.28 1.01
CA SER A 77 -23.49 9.58 1.21
C SER A 77 -22.66 10.53 2.10
N LEU A 78 -21.53 10.04 2.61
CA LEU A 78 -20.66 10.80 3.49
C LEU A 78 -19.47 11.32 2.69
N ARG A 79 -19.31 12.64 2.68
CA ARG A 79 -18.09 13.24 2.17
C ARG A 79 -16.97 12.96 3.16
N ILE A 80 -16.07 12.04 2.83
CA ILE A 80 -14.80 11.87 3.55
C ILE A 80 -13.95 13.10 3.22
N ASP A 81 -13.59 13.88 4.25
CA ASP A 81 -12.72 15.04 4.08
C ASP A 81 -11.25 14.57 3.99
N PRO A 82 -10.54 14.78 2.86
CA PRO A 82 -9.12 14.44 2.76
C PRO A 82 -8.27 15.12 3.84
N GLN A 83 -8.69 16.30 4.31
CA GLN A 83 -7.97 16.99 5.38
C GLN A 83 -8.07 16.25 6.72
N GLU A 84 -9.23 15.65 7.04
CA GLU A 84 -9.41 14.83 8.24
C GLU A 84 -8.45 13.63 8.22
N VAL A 85 -8.34 12.95 7.07
CA VAL A 85 -7.39 11.83 6.88
C VAL A 85 -5.96 12.29 7.17
N MET A 86 -5.55 13.42 6.59
CA MET A 86 -4.21 13.96 6.76
C MET A 86 -3.92 14.42 8.19
N ASP A 87 -4.90 15.00 8.89
CA ASP A 87 -4.73 15.47 10.26
C ASP A 87 -4.63 14.30 11.24
N LEU A 88 -5.43 13.25 11.06
CA LEU A 88 -5.30 12.00 11.82
C LEU A 88 -3.95 11.34 11.61
N LEU A 89 -3.52 11.23 10.34
CA LEU A 89 -2.25 10.61 10.00
C LEU A 89 -1.06 11.39 10.56
N ARG A 90 -1.08 12.73 10.45
CA ARG A 90 -0.05 13.61 11.03
C ARG A 90 -0.05 13.53 12.56
N GLY A 91 -1.22 13.49 13.19
CA GLY A 91 -1.36 13.31 14.64
C GLY A 91 -0.74 11.99 15.11
N ALA A 92 -1.05 10.88 14.43
CA ALA A 92 -0.48 9.57 14.73
C ALA A 92 1.06 9.54 14.54
N ALA A 93 1.57 10.14 13.46
CA ALA A 93 2.99 10.23 13.19
C ALA A 93 3.74 11.04 14.26
N ASN A 94 3.21 12.20 14.64
CA ASN A 94 3.76 13.06 15.69
C ASN A 94 3.71 12.39 17.07
N GLY A 95 2.71 11.54 17.31
CA GLY A 95 2.61 10.74 18.53
C GLY A 95 3.46 9.45 18.52
N GLY A 96 4.24 9.21 17.46
CA GLY A 96 5.23 8.13 17.41
C GLY A 96 4.75 6.82 16.77
N ASP A 97 3.59 6.78 16.12
CA ASP A 97 3.20 5.60 15.33
C ASP A 97 4.11 5.49 14.08
N VAL A 98 4.89 4.41 14.02
CA VAL A 98 5.87 4.18 12.94
C VAL A 98 5.21 3.93 11.58
N ARG A 99 4.00 3.38 11.57
CA ARG A 99 3.23 3.12 10.34
C ARG A 99 2.75 4.46 9.77
N ALA A 100 2.24 5.34 10.64
CA ALA A 100 1.88 6.70 10.26
C ALA A 100 3.07 7.50 9.73
N ARG A 101 4.23 7.41 10.40
CA ARG A 101 5.47 8.06 9.93
C ARG A 101 5.89 7.56 8.55
N ALA A 102 5.85 6.25 8.31
CA ALA A 102 6.15 5.68 7.00
C ALA A 102 5.16 6.14 5.93
N ARG A 103 3.86 6.13 6.22
CA ARG A 103 2.81 6.59 5.29
C ARG A 103 2.99 8.06 4.91
N MET A 104 3.37 8.91 5.87
CA MET A 104 3.64 10.33 5.63
C MET A 104 4.79 10.57 4.64
N LEU A 105 5.72 9.62 4.46
CA LEU A 105 6.77 9.71 3.44
C LEU A 105 6.17 9.77 2.03
N LEU A 106 5.09 9.02 1.77
CA LEU A 106 4.39 9.00 0.50
C LEU A 106 3.58 10.27 0.22
N MET A 107 3.39 11.11 1.23
CA MET A 107 2.69 12.39 1.14
C MET A 107 3.66 13.58 1.03
N ARG A 108 4.97 13.35 1.18
CA ARG A 108 5.99 14.38 0.95
C ARG A 108 5.94 14.85 -0.50
N ASP A 109 6.30 16.11 -0.74
CA ASP A 109 6.56 16.61 -2.09
C ASP A 109 7.62 15.73 -2.77
N VAL A 110 7.36 15.34 -4.03
CA VAL A 110 8.30 14.55 -4.83
C VAL A 110 9.58 15.33 -5.13
N ALA A 111 9.52 16.66 -5.13
CA ALA A 111 10.67 17.53 -5.32
C ALA A 111 11.49 17.74 -4.03
N ALA A 112 10.97 17.34 -2.86
CA ALA A 112 11.71 17.48 -1.60
C ALA A 112 12.88 16.49 -1.56
N PRO A 113 14.09 16.92 -1.15
CA PRO A 113 15.24 16.03 -1.03
C PRO A 113 14.95 14.84 -0.11
N LYS A 114 15.33 13.64 -0.53
CA LYS A 114 15.12 12.42 0.27
C LYS A 114 16.13 12.32 1.41
N GLU A 115 17.32 12.89 1.23
CA GLU A 115 18.42 12.90 2.18
C GLU A 115 18.01 13.46 3.55
N GLU A 116 17.02 14.36 3.57
CA GLU A 116 16.43 14.92 4.80
C GLU A 116 15.86 13.85 5.73
N VAL A 117 15.40 12.72 5.20
CA VAL A 117 14.71 11.66 5.97
C VAL A 117 15.41 10.30 5.91
N LEU A 118 16.45 10.12 5.06
CA LEU A 118 17.14 8.83 4.90
C LEU A 118 17.68 8.28 6.23
N SER A 119 18.22 9.17 7.08
CA SER A 119 18.77 8.78 8.38
C SER A 119 17.73 8.24 9.37
N GLU A 120 16.44 8.51 9.16
CA GLU A 120 15.35 8.02 10.01
C GLU A 120 14.83 6.65 9.57
N LEU A 121 15.02 6.27 8.29
CA LEU A 121 14.44 5.07 7.71
C LEU A 121 14.89 3.76 8.37
N PRO A 122 16.17 3.58 8.80
CA PRO A 122 16.58 2.39 9.54
C PRO A 122 15.73 2.13 10.79
N ALA A 123 15.37 3.17 11.53
CA ALA A 123 14.55 3.03 12.74
C ALA A 123 13.10 2.63 12.43
N LEU A 124 12.54 3.09 11.31
CA LEU A 124 11.23 2.66 10.85
C LEU A 124 11.24 1.18 10.43
N LEU A 125 12.26 0.77 9.66
CA LEU A 125 12.39 -0.57 9.11
C LEU A 125 12.79 -1.64 10.14
N ALA A 126 13.45 -1.26 11.24
CA ALA A 126 13.93 -2.18 12.27
C ALA A 126 12.82 -3.06 12.90
N ARG A 127 11.56 -2.62 12.84
CA ARG A 127 10.41 -3.39 13.35
C ARG A 127 9.89 -4.44 12.38
N LEU A 128 10.33 -4.42 11.12
CA LEU A 128 9.88 -5.33 10.07
C LEU A 128 8.35 -5.34 9.89
N ASP A 129 7.67 -4.23 10.22
CA ASP A 129 6.26 -4.08 9.91
C ASP A 129 6.10 -4.07 8.39
N ALA A 130 5.30 -5.00 7.86
CA ALA A 130 5.21 -5.23 6.44
C ALA A 130 4.61 -4.01 5.68
N GLY A 131 3.72 -3.25 6.32
CA GLY A 131 3.17 -2.01 5.76
C GLY A 131 4.24 -0.91 5.69
N VAL A 132 5.03 -0.76 6.76
CA VAL A 132 6.17 0.17 6.78
C VAL A 132 7.19 -0.17 5.70
N VAL A 133 7.55 -1.45 5.55
CA VAL A 133 8.50 -1.92 4.52
C VAL A 133 8.01 -1.54 3.12
N ARG A 134 6.74 -1.79 2.83
CA ARG A 134 6.12 -1.43 1.55
C ARG A 134 6.17 0.08 1.31
N ASP A 135 5.71 0.89 2.28
CA ASP A 135 5.61 2.35 2.11
C ASP A 135 7.00 3.00 1.98
N VAL A 136 7.99 2.53 2.74
CA VAL A 136 9.38 3.01 2.61
C VAL A 136 9.96 2.64 1.24
N GLY A 137 9.74 1.42 0.76
CA GLY A 137 10.19 0.99 -0.57
C GLY A 137 9.59 1.85 -1.70
N ALA A 138 8.28 2.12 -1.63
CA ALA A 138 7.60 3.00 -2.56
C ALA A 138 8.13 4.44 -2.47
N PHE A 139 8.39 4.97 -1.28
CA PHE A 139 8.99 6.30 -1.09
C PHE A 139 10.39 6.39 -1.74
N LEU A 140 11.25 5.40 -1.51
CA LEU A 140 12.62 5.38 -2.04
C LEU A 140 12.64 5.40 -3.57
N ALA A 141 11.72 4.70 -4.24
CA ALA A 141 11.65 4.67 -5.70
C ALA A 141 10.87 5.84 -6.33
N ARG A 142 9.97 6.50 -5.57
CA ARG A 142 9.10 7.56 -6.09
C ARG A 142 9.92 8.74 -6.60
N GLY A 143 9.68 9.14 -7.85
CA GLY A 143 10.40 10.25 -8.51
C GLY A 143 11.75 9.87 -9.09
N GLU A 144 12.21 8.63 -8.90
CA GLU A 144 13.49 8.15 -9.42
C GLU A 144 13.32 7.35 -10.71
N THR A 145 14.36 7.37 -11.55
CA THR A 145 14.51 6.38 -12.62
C THR A 145 15.21 5.12 -12.15
N GLU A 146 16.07 5.25 -11.12
CA GLU A 146 16.94 4.20 -10.60
C GLU A 146 17.17 4.41 -9.10
N VAL A 147 17.33 3.31 -8.36
CA VAL A 147 17.76 3.32 -6.96
C VAL A 147 18.95 2.38 -6.80
N THR A 148 19.86 2.70 -5.87
CA THR A 148 21.01 1.84 -5.58
C THR A 148 20.68 0.90 -4.43
N LEU A 149 20.79 -0.41 -4.67
CA LEU A 149 20.69 -1.45 -3.64
C LEU A 149 22.01 -2.24 -3.59
N GLY A 150 22.76 -2.10 -2.51
CA GLY A 150 24.14 -2.54 -2.38
C GLY A 150 25.03 -1.71 -3.30
N ASP A 151 25.77 -2.41 -4.16
CA ASP A 151 26.59 -1.80 -5.21
C ASP A 151 25.92 -1.89 -6.60
N VAL A 152 24.61 -2.17 -6.63
CA VAL A 152 23.88 -2.42 -7.87
C VAL A 152 22.86 -1.31 -8.13
N PRO A 153 23.00 -0.58 -9.25
CA PRO A 153 21.93 0.28 -9.75
C PRO A 153 20.75 -0.57 -10.23
N VAL A 154 19.54 -0.25 -9.76
CA VAL A 154 18.30 -0.97 -10.07
C VAL A 154 17.24 -0.01 -10.57
N PRO A 155 16.58 -0.25 -11.73
CA PRO A 155 15.47 0.58 -12.18
C PRO A 155 14.41 0.73 -11.09
N ALA A 156 13.93 1.95 -10.83
CA ALA A 156 13.05 2.22 -9.68
C ALA A 156 11.80 1.33 -9.68
N ARG A 157 11.22 1.06 -10.85
CA ARG A 157 10.06 0.14 -11.00
C ARG A 157 10.36 -1.29 -10.53
N VAL A 158 11.56 -1.81 -10.81
CA VAL A 158 12.01 -3.13 -10.36
C VAL A 158 12.17 -3.14 -8.84
N ALA A 159 12.73 -2.06 -8.29
CA ALA A 159 12.86 -1.92 -6.85
C ALA A 159 11.50 -1.87 -6.14
N VAL A 160 10.50 -1.13 -6.66
CA VAL A 160 9.14 -1.11 -6.12
C VAL A 160 8.57 -2.52 -6.03
N ILE A 161 8.62 -3.29 -7.12
CA ILE A 161 8.13 -4.67 -7.15
C ILE A 161 8.85 -5.53 -6.10
N ALA A 162 10.18 -5.40 -6.00
CA ALA A 162 10.97 -6.17 -5.03
C ALA A 162 10.58 -5.84 -3.58
N TRP A 163 10.37 -4.56 -3.26
CA TRP A 163 9.93 -4.09 -1.94
C TRP A 163 8.52 -4.56 -1.60
N GLU A 164 7.58 -4.52 -2.54
CA GLU A 164 6.22 -5.02 -2.33
C GLU A 164 6.20 -6.54 -2.11
N LEU A 165 6.96 -7.31 -2.89
CA LEU A 165 7.08 -8.76 -2.70
C LEU A 165 7.81 -9.11 -1.39
N ALA A 166 8.78 -8.31 -0.97
CA ALA A 166 9.42 -8.45 0.34
C ALA A 166 8.44 -8.14 1.48
N ALA A 167 7.57 -7.14 1.34
CA ALA A 167 6.48 -6.91 2.29
C ALA A 167 5.53 -8.12 2.38
N CYS A 168 5.19 -8.75 1.25
CA CYS A 168 4.43 -10.00 1.26
C CYS A 168 5.12 -11.11 2.07
N ASP A 169 6.45 -11.28 1.94
CA ASP A 169 7.22 -12.25 2.74
C ASP A 169 7.24 -11.94 4.25
N LEU A 170 7.03 -10.68 4.60
CA LEU A 170 6.97 -10.20 5.98
C LEU A 170 5.54 -10.18 6.54
N GLY A 171 4.55 -10.69 5.79
CA GLY A 171 3.18 -10.86 6.27
C GLY A 171 2.20 -9.80 5.77
N TYR A 172 2.56 -8.97 4.79
CA TYR A 172 1.58 -8.14 4.11
C TYR A 172 0.52 -9.01 3.42
N ALA A 173 -0.73 -8.57 3.40
CA ALA A 173 -1.80 -9.31 2.75
C ALA A 173 -1.60 -9.29 1.23
N CYS A 174 -1.17 -10.42 0.68
CA CYS A 174 -0.90 -10.61 -0.76
C CYS A 174 -1.63 -11.83 -1.35
N GLY A 175 -2.61 -12.39 -0.62
CA GLY A 175 -3.46 -13.48 -1.08
C GLY A 175 -4.46 -13.06 -2.17
N PRO A 176 -5.31 -13.98 -2.66
CA PRO A 176 -6.23 -13.73 -3.76
C PRO A 176 -7.28 -12.65 -3.44
N ASP A 177 -7.76 -12.63 -2.19
CA ASP A 177 -8.73 -11.62 -1.72
C ASP A 177 -8.07 -10.37 -1.11
N SER A 178 -6.74 -10.26 -1.23
CA SER A 178 -6.04 -9.08 -0.71
C SER A 178 -6.34 -7.85 -1.56
N ARG A 179 -6.23 -6.68 -0.93
CA ARG A 179 -6.43 -5.40 -1.62
C ARG A 179 -5.48 -5.22 -2.82
N LEU A 180 -4.25 -5.72 -2.72
CA LEU A 180 -3.28 -5.63 -3.80
C LEU A 180 -3.72 -6.47 -5.00
N THR A 181 -4.08 -7.74 -4.80
CA THR A 181 -4.56 -8.63 -5.87
C THR A 181 -5.88 -8.15 -6.46
N LEU A 182 -6.83 -7.75 -5.62
CA LEU A 182 -8.11 -7.20 -6.08
C LEU A 182 -7.90 -5.89 -6.85
N GLY A 183 -6.96 -5.03 -6.43
CA GLY A 183 -6.58 -3.81 -7.14
C GLY A 183 -6.02 -4.09 -8.54
N GLN A 184 -5.16 -5.10 -8.68
CA GLN A 184 -4.64 -5.53 -9.98
C GLN A 184 -5.75 -6.01 -10.92
N CYS A 185 -6.77 -6.70 -10.42
CA CYS A 185 -7.92 -7.07 -11.24
C CYS A 185 -8.82 -5.88 -11.56
N ALA A 186 -9.21 -5.09 -10.55
CA ALA A 186 -10.17 -3.99 -10.71
C ALA A 186 -9.64 -2.85 -11.59
N PHE A 187 -8.35 -2.53 -11.49
CA PHE A 187 -7.74 -1.39 -12.16
C PHE A 187 -6.71 -1.78 -13.24
N GLY A 188 -5.95 -2.85 -13.00
CA GLY A 188 -4.96 -3.37 -13.96
C GLY A 188 -5.51 -4.38 -14.97
N GLY A 189 -6.72 -4.91 -14.75
CA GLY A 189 -7.33 -5.95 -15.60
C GLY A 189 -6.77 -7.36 -15.40
N THR A 190 -5.80 -7.55 -14.51
CA THR A 190 -5.19 -8.85 -14.22
C THR A 190 -6.02 -9.62 -13.21
N CYS A 191 -7.07 -10.28 -13.70
CA CYS A 191 -8.01 -11.03 -12.88
C CYS A 191 -7.65 -12.53 -12.77
N GLY A 192 -8.18 -13.19 -11.75
CA GLY A 192 -7.98 -14.62 -11.52
C GLY A 192 -6.56 -15.00 -11.12
N ALA A 193 -5.81 -14.06 -10.52
CA ALA A 193 -4.51 -14.34 -9.91
C ALA A 193 -4.71 -14.99 -8.53
N GLY A 194 -3.93 -16.02 -8.22
CA GLY A 194 -3.97 -16.70 -6.92
C GLY A 194 -3.26 -15.93 -5.81
N SER A 195 -2.43 -14.94 -6.17
CA SER A 195 -1.71 -14.06 -5.27
C SER A 195 -1.34 -12.76 -5.99
N TYR A 196 -0.84 -11.79 -5.24
CA TYR A 196 -0.32 -10.55 -5.80
C TYR A 196 0.91 -10.79 -6.68
N GLU A 197 1.79 -11.71 -6.28
CA GLU A 197 2.96 -12.11 -7.08
C GLU A 197 2.56 -12.72 -8.43
N ASP A 198 1.54 -13.59 -8.44
CA ASP A 198 0.98 -14.15 -9.67
C ASP A 198 0.37 -13.04 -10.55
N ALA A 199 -0.30 -12.05 -9.95
CA ALA A 199 -0.80 -10.89 -10.69
C ALA A 199 0.35 -10.10 -11.35
N LEU A 200 1.40 -9.77 -10.59
CA LEU A 200 2.57 -9.06 -11.12
C LEU A 200 3.29 -9.84 -12.23
N SER A 201 3.39 -11.17 -12.10
CA SER A 201 4.01 -12.01 -13.12
C SER A 201 3.29 -11.98 -14.48
N ARG A 202 2.00 -11.59 -14.49
CA ARG A 202 1.15 -11.48 -15.67
C ARG A 202 1.06 -10.06 -16.21
N SER A 203 1.20 -9.04 -15.36
CA SER A 203 1.05 -7.63 -15.75
C SER A 203 2.36 -6.93 -16.08
N GLU A 204 3.45 -7.31 -15.43
CA GLU A 204 4.75 -6.66 -15.58
C GLU A 204 5.56 -7.22 -16.74
N ALA A 205 6.50 -6.42 -17.25
CA ALA A 205 7.48 -6.92 -18.20
C ALA A 205 8.27 -8.07 -17.57
N ARG A 206 8.42 -9.18 -18.31
CA ARG A 206 9.04 -10.41 -17.79
C ARG A 206 10.43 -10.16 -17.20
N GLU A 207 11.24 -9.33 -17.85
CA GLU A 207 12.57 -8.95 -17.39
C GLU A 207 12.54 -8.23 -16.04
N ASP A 208 11.63 -7.27 -15.87
CA ASP A 208 11.49 -6.49 -14.65
C ASP A 208 11.02 -7.36 -13.48
N PHE A 209 10.02 -8.22 -13.71
CA PHE A 209 9.53 -9.18 -12.70
C PHE A 209 10.63 -10.17 -12.28
N ASP A 210 11.32 -10.78 -13.24
CA ASP A 210 12.41 -11.72 -12.95
C ASP A 210 13.57 -11.02 -12.20
N ALA A 211 13.86 -9.75 -12.51
CA ALA A 211 14.85 -8.95 -11.79
C ALA A 211 14.43 -8.66 -10.34
N ALA A 212 13.16 -8.29 -10.13
CA ALA A 212 12.63 -8.05 -8.80
C ALA A 212 12.65 -9.32 -7.93
N CYS A 213 12.29 -10.47 -8.50
CA CYS A 213 12.37 -11.76 -7.83
C CYS A 213 13.80 -12.16 -7.43
N ARG A 214 14.82 -11.78 -8.20
CA ARG A 214 16.23 -11.97 -7.83
C ARG A 214 16.67 -11.07 -6.67
N LEU A 215 16.15 -9.85 -6.59
CA LEU A 215 16.47 -8.89 -5.52
C LEU A 215 15.77 -9.21 -4.20
N ARG A 216 14.52 -9.66 -4.26
CA ARG A 216 13.63 -9.98 -3.13
C ARG A 216 14.32 -10.73 -1.98
N PRO A 217 14.98 -11.89 -2.17
CA PRO A 217 15.59 -12.62 -1.05
C PRO A 217 16.71 -11.84 -0.35
N ARG A 218 17.54 -11.11 -1.12
CA ARG A 218 18.61 -10.28 -0.55
C ARG A 218 18.06 -9.07 0.20
N LEU A 219 16.96 -8.49 -0.31
CA LEU A 219 16.24 -7.41 0.35
C LEU A 219 15.64 -7.84 1.68
N VAL A 220 14.93 -8.97 1.72
CA VAL A 220 14.39 -9.55 2.97
C VAL A 220 15.51 -9.88 3.95
N GLN A 221 16.62 -10.44 3.48
CA GLN A 221 17.79 -10.69 4.32
C GLN A 221 18.35 -9.40 4.92
N ALA A 222 18.55 -8.35 4.11
CA ALA A 222 19.08 -7.07 4.56
C ALA A 222 18.19 -6.43 5.63
N LEU A 223 16.87 -6.45 5.42
CA LEU A 223 15.89 -5.97 6.40
C LEU A 223 16.02 -6.72 7.72
N ARG A 224 16.04 -8.07 7.67
CA ARG A 224 16.13 -8.91 8.88
C ARG A 224 17.45 -8.77 9.63
N SER A 225 18.56 -8.57 8.92
CA SER A 225 19.89 -8.41 9.52
C SER A 225 20.23 -6.98 9.89
N GLY A 226 19.38 -6.00 9.55
CA GLY A 226 19.68 -4.58 9.72
C GLY A 226 20.86 -4.10 8.87
N ASP A 227 21.04 -4.67 7.67
CA ASP A 227 22.07 -4.26 6.72
C ASP A 227 21.65 -2.99 5.97
N TRP A 228 21.60 -1.89 6.72
CA TRP A 228 21.14 -0.58 6.22
C TRP A 228 22.07 0.00 5.16
N ARG A 229 23.35 -0.39 5.18
CA ARG A 229 24.33 0.01 4.16
C ARG A 229 23.98 -0.62 2.82
N TRP A 230 23.62 -1.91 2.79
CA TRP A 230 23.14 -2.54 1.57
C TRP A 230 21.81 -1.94 1.08
N LEU A 231 20.96 -1.42 1.96
CA LEU A 231 19.75 -0.68 1.54
C LEU A 231 20.03 0.76 1.06
N GLY A 232 21.28 1.22 1.10
CA GLY A 232 21.64 2.60 0.75
C GLY A 232 21.16 3.65 1.75
N LEU A 233 20.88 3.26 3.00
CA LEU A 233 20.30 4.13 4.03
C LEU A 233 21.34 4.73 4.99
N VAL A 234 22.56 4.18 4.99
CA VAL A 234 23.70 4.70 5.76
C VAL A 234 24.96 4.61 4.90
N THR A 235 25.84 5.60 5.02
CA THR A 235 27.12 5.67 4.33
C THR A 235 28.23 4.90 5.07
#